data_AF-A0A510KMP4-F1
#
_entry.id   AF-A0A510KMP4-F1
#
_cell.length_a   1.000
_cell.length_b   1.000
_cell.length_c   1.000
_cell.angle_alpha   90.00
_cell.angle_beta   90.00
_cell.angle_gamma   90.00
#
_symmetry.space_group_name_H-M   'P 1'
#
loop_
_entity.id
_entity.type
_entity.pdbx_description
1 polymer ?
#
loop_
_entity_poly.entity_id
_entity_poly.type
_entity_poly.pdbx_seq_one_letter_code
_entity_poly.pdbx_strand_id
1 'polypeptide(L)' 'MKNIFKILILILVGLSVASCELFSPSRWEEYNQSREERGRTCYERYDGHVRCEDTK' A
#
# COMPACT_ATOMS: atom_id res chain seq x y z
N MET A 1 -36.73 3.29 11.45
CA MET A 1 -35.77 2.16 11.33
C MET A 1 -34.97 2.13 10.03
N LYS A 2 -35.57 2.44 8.87
CA LYS A 2 -34.89 2.41 7.56
C LYS A 2 -33.66 3.35 7.43
N ASN A 3 -33.67 4.50 8.10
CA ASN A 3 -32.59 5.49 8.01
C ASN A 3 -31.37 5.16 8.88
N ILE A 4 -31.56 4.46 10.01
CA ILE A 4 -30.45 4.05 10.89
C ILE A 4 -29.55 3.05 10.16
N PHE A 5 -30.14 2.09 9.43
CA PHE A 5 -29.38 1.15 8.60
C PHE A 5 -28.56 1.85 7.52
N LYS A 6 -29.09 2.92 6.89
CA LYS A 6 -28.33 3.70 5.90
C LYS A 6 -27.10 4.38 6.49
N ILE A 7 -27.23 4.95 7.69
CA ILE A 7 -26.11 5.61 8.39
C ILE A 7 -25.04 4.59 8.79
N LEU A 8 -25.44 3.43 9.30
CA LEU A 8 -24.50 2.35 9.66
C LEU A 8 -23.70 1.85 8.44
N ILE A 9 -24.36 1.71 7.29
CA ILE A 9 -23.70 1.31 6.03
C ILE A 9 -22.69 2.38 5.59
N LEU A 10 -23.04 3.66 5.65
CA LEU A 10 -22.13 4.74 5.28
C LEU A 10 -20.88 4.79 6.17
N ILE A 11 -21.05 4.58 7.48
CA ILE A 11 -19.93 4.53 8.43
C ILE A 11 -19.02 3.34 8.12
N LEU A 12 -19.57 2.15 7.90
CA LEU A 12 -18.81 0.95 7.56
C LEU A 12 -18.00 1.11 6.27
N VAL A 13 -18.63 1.67 5.22
CA VAL A 13 -17.96 1.95 3.95
C VAL A 13 -16.85 2.99 4.15
N GLY A 14 -17.12 4.09 4.85
CA GLY A 14 -16.12 5.11 5.16
C GLY A 14 -14.92 4.55 5.92
N LEU A 15 -15.15 3.68 6.92
CA LEU A 15 -14.09 3.03 7.68
C LEU A 15 -13.25 2.08 6.82
N SER A 16 -13.87 1.34 5.90
CA SER A 16 -13.17 0.41 5.01
C SER A 16 -12.22 1.12 4.03
N VAL A 17 -12.65 2.25 3.48
CA VAL A 17 -11.84 3.06 2.55
C VAL A 17 -10.74 3.79 3.32
N ALA A 18 -11.07 4.39 4.48
CA ALA A 18 -10.07 5.01 5.35
C ALA A 18 -9.01 4.01 5.80
N SER A 19 -9.36 2.74 6.02
CA SER A 19 -8.38 1.70 6.39
C SER A 19 -7.36 1.40 5.28
N CYS A 20 -7.72 1.56 3.99
CA CYS A 20 -6.77 1.35 2.89
C CYS A 20 -5.78 2.52 2.75
N GLU A 21 -6.26 3.75 2.94
CA GLU A 21 -5.47 4.97 2.76
C GLU A 21 -4.64 5.31 4.01
N LEU A 22 -5.19 5.16 5.21
CA LEU A 22 -4.56 5.57 6.47
C LEU A 22 -3.43 4.63 6.92
N PHE A 23 -3.46 3.36 6.50
CA PHE A 23 -2.41 2.37 6.81
C PHE A 23 -1.29 2.29 5.78
N SER A 24 -1.40 2.99 4.65
CA SER A 24 -0.39 2.93 3.58
C SER A 24 0.81 3.87 3.76
N PRO A 25 0.72 5.13 4.22
CA PRO A 25 1.87 6.04 4.12
C PRO A 25 3.08 5.57 4.93
N SER A 26 2.89 5.12 6.17
CA SER A 26 4.00 4.64 7.01
C SER A 26 4.55 3.29 6.57
N ARG A 27 3.70 2.39 6.04
CA ARG A 27 4.14 1.08 5.55
C ARG A 27 4.97 1.19 4.27
N TRP A 28 4.63 2.11 3.37
CA TRP A 28 5.41 2.33 2.15
C TRP A 28 6.77 2.95 2.45
N GLU A 29 6.84 3.86 3.43
CA GLU A 29 8.11 4.47 3.86
C GLU A 29 9.06 3.43 4.46
N GLU A 30 8.59 2.59 5.40
CA GLU A 30 9.36 1.47 5.95
C GLU A 30 9.76 0.44 4.89
N TYR A 31 8.84 0.14 3.95
CA TYR A 31 9.13 -0.79 2.86
C TYR A 31 10.21 -0.22 1.92
N ASN A 32 10.11 1.05 1.53
CA ASN A 32 11.12 1.74 0.72
C ASN A 32 12.47 1.78 1.43
N GLN A 33 12.47 2.19 2.70
CA GLN A 33 13.68 2.25 3.51
C GLN A 33 14.33 0.86 3.63
N SER A 34 13.54 -0.21 3.84
CA SER A 34 14.07 -1.59 3.89
C SER A 34 14.67 -2.06 2.56
N ARG A 35 14.22 -1.51 1.42
CA ARG A 35 14.72 -1.85 0.08
C ARG A 35 16.02 -1.12 -0.21
N GLU A 36 16.08 0.15 0.19
CA GLU A 36 17.30 0.97 0.15
C GLU A 36 18.39 0.41 1.09
N GLU A 37 18.03 0.03 2.32
CA GLU A 37 18.98 -0.51 3.31
C GLU A 37 19.57 -1.86 2.90
N ARG A 38 18.77 -2.73 2.27
CA ARG A 38 19.24 -4.01 1.70
C ARG A 38 20.10 -3.84 0.45
N GLY A 39 20.22 -2.61 -0.08
CA GLY A 39 20.93 -2.34 -1.32
C GLY A 39 20.32 -3.06 -2.52
N ARG A 40 19.01 -3.34 -2.55
CA ARG A 40 18.40 -4.06 -3.68
C ARG A 40 17.63 -3.12 -4.59
N THR A 41 18.16 -2.90 -5.79
CA THR A 41 17.46 -2.17 -6.84
C THR A 41 16.93 -3.15 -7.88
N CYS A 42 15.62 -3.15 -8.10
CA CYS A 42 15.00 -3.98 -9.13
C CYS A 42 14.54 -3.10 -10.29
N TYR A 43 14.95 -3.49 -11.49
CA TYR A 43 14.60 -2.84 -12.75
C TYR A 43 13.63 -3.74 -13.52
N GLU A 44 12.52 -3.17 -13.96
CA GLU A 44 11.56 -3.83 -14.84
C GLU A 44 11.80 -3.38 -16.28
N ARG A 45 11.96 -4.34 -17.20
CA ARG A 45 12.08 -4.07 -18.63
C ARG A 45 10.70 -4.05 -19.28
N TYR A 46 10.64 -3.48 -20.48
CA TYR A 46 9.42 -3.34 -21.29
C TYR A 46 8.76 -4.69 -21.67
N ASP A 47 9.50 -5.79 -21.58
CA ASP A 47 9.05 -7.16 -21.83
C ASP A 47 8.54 -7.87 -20.55
N GLY A 48 8.44 -7.16 -19.43
CA GLY A 48 7.99 -7.69 -18.14
C GLY A 48 9.05 -8.48 -17.38
N HIS A 49 10.30 -8.53 -17.87
CA HIS A 49 11.39 -9.14 -17.14
C HIS A 49 11.89 -8.22 -16.01
N VAL A 50 11.77 -8.69 -14.77
CA VAL A 50 12.31 -8.02 -13.58
C VAL A 50 13.70 -8.55 -13.27
N ARG A 51 14.67 -7.65 -13.16
CA ARG A 51 16.05 -7.95 -12.73
C ARG A 51 16.36 -7.17 -11.46
N CYS A 52 16.75 -7.87 -10.40
CA CYS A 52 17.20 -7.26 -9.16
C CYS A 52 18.71 -7.33 -9.05
N GLU A 53 19.32 -6.21 -8.67
CA GLU A 53 20.74 -6.07 -8.44
C GLU A 53 20.98 -5.70 -6.98
N ASP A 54 21.89 -6.43 -6.35
CA ASP A 54 22.46 -6.11 -5.05
C ASP A 54 23.55 -5.04 -5.29
N THR A 55 23.30 -3.82 -4.83
CA THR A 55 24.16 -2.63 -4.91
C THR A 55 25.08 -2.46 -3.69
N LYS A 56 25.04 -3.42 -2.76
CA LYS A 56 25.92 -3.52 -1.59
C LYS A 56 26.45 -4.93 -1.39
#